data_AF-A0A6H1U3L8-F1
#
_entry.id   AF-A0A6H1U3L8-F1
#
_cell.length_a   1.000
_cell.length_b   1.000
_cell.length_c   1.000
_cell.angle_alpha   90.00
_cell.angle_beta   90.00
_cell.angle_gamma   90.00
#
_symmetry.space_group_name_H-M   'P 1'
#
loop_
_entity.id
_entity.type
_entity.pdbx_description
1 polymer ?
#
loop_
_entity_poly.entity_id
_entity_poly.type
_entity_poly.pdbx_seq_one_letter_code
_entity_poly.pdbx_strand_id
1 'polypeptide(L)'
;MFRQQFYKPATLAILVSSFSGLLLGIPQRAIAEDVIPDIDGGPSGVEPAGPRSDCFGSQDLPFTALMPVTEKNVTLTSSTKPSFFFYVPTSKAKTAKFILWDENRTVIYTHTIAVENRSGVIEVPLENPDFDRDLNVGNSYRWSFSLICSDDDPAENATVRGWVQRIDVKPDLATQLDNASPRDRINLYANAGIWHETIATLAHLLETDPQDSILQSQWIDLLTSVGLNEDLAEKSLVSFGN
;
A
#
# COMPACT_ATOMS: atom_id res chain seq x y z
N MET A 1 -23.05 -18.51 -5.83
CA MET A 1 -22.97 -19.95 -5.53
C MET A 1 -22.09 -20.63 -6.58
N PHE A 2 -20.77 -20.60 -6.39
CA PHE A 2 -19.84 -21.46 -7.14
C PHE A 2 -18.68 -21.79 -6.20
N ARG A 3 -18.78 -22.98 -5.63
CA ARG A 3 -17.75 -23.63 -4.80
C ARG A 3 -17.06 -24.59 -5.76
N GLN A 4 -15.79 -24.38 -6.09
CA GLN A 4 -15.02 -25.38 -6.84
C GLN A 4 -14.00 -26.05 -5.93
N GLN A 5 -14.19 -27.36 -5.83
CA GLN A 5 -13.40 -28.34 -5.09
C GLN A 5 -12.05 -28.59 -5.77
N PHE A 6 -11.02 -28.67 -4.93
CA PHE A 6 -9.73 -29.29 -5.24
C PHE A 6 -9.91 -30.74 -5.68
N TYR A 7 -9.50 -31.08 -6.89
CA TYR A 7 -9.28 -32.46 -7.34
C TYR A 7 -7.82 -32.86 -7.07
N LYS A 8 -7.62 -33.93 -6.28
CA LYS A 8 -6.36 -34.70 -6.25
C LYS A 8 -6.43 -35.81 -7.32
N PRO A 9 -5.36 -36.11 -8.06
CA PRO A 9 -5.21 -37.39 -8.72
C PRO A 9 -4.29 -38.33 -7.95
N ALA A 10 -4.66 -39.61 -8.05
CA ALA A 10 -4.11 -40.75 -7.37
C ALA A 10 -2.76 -41.22 -7.96
N THR A 11 -2.02 -41.91 -7.10
CA THR A 11 -0.76 -42.61 -7.33
C THR A 11 -0.84 -43.63 -8.47
N LEU A 12 0.12 -43.60 -9.38
CA LEU A 12 0.43 -44.74 -10.26
C LEU A 12 1.96 -44.89 -10.38
N ALA A 13 2.47 -46.03 -9.94
CA ALA A 13 3.87 -46.41 -10.03
C ALA A 13 4.25 -46.74 -11.48
N ILE A 14 5.35 -46.18 -11.98
CA ILE A 14 5.93 -46.55 -13.28
C ILE A 14 7.45 -46.78 -13.11
N LEU A 15 7.88 -47.89 -13.69
CA LEU A 15 9.20 -48.53 -13.68
C LEU A 15 10.33 -47.61 -14.15
N VAL A 16 11.47 -47.68 -13.47
CA VAL A 16 12.71 -46.98 -13.82
C VAL A 16 13.40 -47.70 -14.98
N SER A 17 13.43 -47.09 -16.16
CA SER A 17 14.33 -47.45 -17.26
C SER A 17 15.46 -46.42 -17.36
N SER A 18 16.69 -46.92 -17.37
CA SER A 18 17.91 -46.09 -17.38
C SER A 18 18.06 -45.35 -18.72
N PHE A 19 17.94 -44.02 -18.68
CA PHE A 19 18.29 -43.15 -19.80
C PHE A 19 19.63 -42.47 -19.49
N SER A 20 20.69 -42.87 -20.21
CA SER A 20 21.92 -42.09 -20.30
C SER A 20 21.64 -40.84 -21.14
N GLY A 21 21.43 -39.71 -20.46
CA GLY A 21 21.22 -38.40 -21.08
C GLY A 21 22.45 -37.52 -20.98
N LEU A 22 22.95 -37.08 -22.14
CA LEU A 22 23.94 -36.02 -22.29
C LEU A 22 23.42 -34.72 -21.64
N LEU A 23 24.10 -34.21 -20.62
CA LEU A 23 23.76 -32.95 -19.95
C LEU A 23 24.06 -31.76 -20.87
N LEU A 24 23.09 -31.32 -21.65
CA LEU A 24 23.09 -29.96 -22.19
C LEU A 24 22.87 -29.01 -21.02
N GLY A 25 23.91 -28.27 -20.65
CA GLY A 25 23.86 -27.26 -19.59
C GLY A 25 22.84 -26.19 -19.93
N ILE A 26 21.72 -26.19 -19.20
CA ILE A 26 20.77 -25.08 -19.22
C ILE A 26 21.46 -23.92 -18.50
N PRO A 27 21.56 -22.71 -19.09
CA PRO A 27 22.05 -21.57 -18.35
C PRO A 27 21.06 -21.30 -17.22
N GLN A 28 21.53 -21.44 -15.97
CA GLN A 28 20.76 -20.99 -14.81
C GLN A 28 20.52 -19.49 -14.99
N ARG A 29 19.27 -19.11 -15.28
CA ARG A 29 18.81 -17.76 -15.02
C ARG A 29 18.92 -17.56 -13.52
N ALA A 30 19.90 -16.79 -13.09
CA ALA A 30 19.91 -16.22 -11.75
C ALA A 30 18.70 -15.29 -11.66
N ILE A 31 17.60 -15.78 -11.10
CA ILE A 31 16.63 -14.90 -10.48
C ILE A 31 17.36 -14.37 -9.26
N ALA A 32 17.60 -13.06 -9.23
CA ALA A 32 18.01 -12.39 -8.01
C ALA A 32 16.93 -12.70 -6.97
N GLU A 33 17.28 -13.51 -5.97
CA GLU A 33 16.46 -13.74 -4.80
C GLU A 33 16.14 -12.36 -4.21
N ASP A 34 14.88 -11.99 -4.19
CA ASP A 34 14.40 -10.75 -3.59
C ASP A 34 14.64 -10.87 -2.08
N VAL A 35 15.83 -10.44 -1.62
CA VAL A 35 16.21 -10.48 -0.21
C VAL A 35 15.43 -9.38 0.51
N ILE A 36 14.14 -9.63 0.75
CA ILE A 36 13.41 -8.92 1.78
C ILE A 36 14.02 -9.38 3.11
N PRO A 37 14.66 -8.50 3.89
CA PRO A 37 15.31 -8.90 5.13
C PRO A 37 14.32 -9.57 6.09
N ASP A 38 14.79 -10.61 6.76
CA ASP A 38 14.05 -11.40 7.74
C ASP A 38 13.47 -10.47 8.83
N ILE A 39 12.16 -10.59 9.07
CA ILE A 39 11.38 -9.66 9.90
C ILE A 39 11.50 -10.08 11.35
N ASP A 40 12.64 -9.76 11.96
CA ASP A 40 12.83 -9.95 13.39
C ASP A 40 12.09 -8.84 14.18
N GLY A 41 10.94 -9.21 14.77
CA GLY A 41 10.45 -8.58 16.00
C GLY A 41 9.36 -7.48 15.93
N GLY A 42 8.65 -7.29 14.82
CA GLY A 42 7.46 -6.42 14.77
C GLY A 42 6.18 -7.25 14.70
N PRO A 43 5.09 -6.92 15.43
CA PRO A 43 3.87 -7.71 15.36
C PRO A 43 3.38 -7.76 13.90
N SER A 44 3.20 -8.97 13.39
CA SER A 44 2.51 -9.23 12.13
C SER A 44 1.10 -8.64 12.23
N GLY A 45 0.76 -7.79 11.27
CA GLY A 45 -0.59 -7.31 11.08
C GLY A 45 -0.66 -5.80 10.98
N VAL A 46 -1.39 -5.33 9.96
CA VAL A 46 -2.28 -4.19 10.18
C VAL A 46 -3.42 -4.74 11.02
N GLU A 47 -3.16 -5.05 12.29
CA GLU A 47 -4.27 -5.16 13.22
C GLU A 47 -4.94 -3.78 13.21
N PRO A 48 -6.28 -3.70 13.12
CA PRO A 48 -6.97 -2.47 13.48
C PRO A 48 -6.34 -2.00 14.78
N ALA A 49 -5.95 -0.73 14.88
CA ALA A 49 -5.52 -0.17 16.15
C ALA A 49 -6.72 -0.32 17.10
N GLY A 50 -6.79 -1.45 17.83
CA GLY A 50 -7.81 -1.68 18.83
C GLY A 50 -7.75 -0.51 19.79
N PRO A 51 -8.89 -0.05 20.32
CA PRO A 51 -8.95 1.17 21.11
C PRO A 51 -8.19 0.93 22.42
N ARG A 52 -6.90 1.22 22.41
CA ARG A 52 -6.04 1.20 23.61
C ARG A 52 -5.84 2.60 24.17
N SER A 53 -6.45 3.61 23.55
CA SER A 53 -6.47 4.99 24.04
C SER A 53 -7.83 5.64 23.80
N ASP A 54 -8.16 6.61 24.66
CA ASP A 54 -9.27 7.55 24.56
C ASP A 54 -9.12 8.54 23.36
N CYS A 55 -8.27 8.20 22.38
CA CYS A 55 -8.03 9.01 21.18
C CYS A 55 -9.27 9.09 20.28
N PHE A 56 -10.00 7.98 20.23
CA PHE A 56 -11.17 7.80 19.41
C PHE A 56 -12.40 7.70 20.32
N GLY A 57 -13.48 8.38 19.94
CA GLY A 57 -14.79 8.13 20.55
C GLY A 57 -15.37 6.77 20.12
N SER A 58 -16.64 6.53 20.41
CA SER A 58 -17.39 5.45 19.75
C SER A 58 -17.48 5.76 18.26
N GLN A 59 -16.70 5.05 17.44
CA GLN A 59 -16.61 5.29 16.01
C GLN A 59 -16.92 4.05 15.21
N ASP A 60 -17.57 4.25 14.07
CA ASP A 60 -17.97 3.18 13.16
C ASP A 60 -16.80 2.64 12.34
N LEU A 61 -15.76 3.46 12.08
CA LEU A 61 -14.61 3.08 11.26
C LEU A 61 -13.26 3.33 11.94
N PRO A 62 -12.31 2.38 11.84
CA PRO A 62 -10.99 2.50 12.46
C PRO A 62 -10.04 3.35 11.62
N PHE A 63 -9.07 3.97 12.29
CA PHE A 63 -7.91 4.58 11.64
C PHE A 63 -7.16 3.54 10.79
N THR A 64 -7.02 3.81 9.49
CA THR A 64 -6.65 2.78 8.51
C THR A 64 -5.73 3.35 7.43
N ALA A 65 -4.70 2.59 7.04
CA ALA A 65 -3.95 2.86 5.82
C ALA A 65 -4.66 2.22 4.62
N LEU A 66 -4.84 2.98 3.54
CA LEU A 66 -5.46 2.47 2.31
C LEU A 66 -4.40 1.76 1.49
N MET A 67 -4.05 0.56 1.94
CA MET A 67 -3.08 -0.32 1.33
C MET A 67 -3.55 -1.77 1.40
N PRO A 68 -2.99 -2.68 0.58
CA PRO A 68 -3.31 -4.09 0.68
C PRO A 68 -2.84 -4.69 2.00
N VAL A 69 -3.75 -5.37 2.69
CA VAL A 69 -3.43 -6.13 3.89
C VAL A 69 -2.85 -7.48 3.45
N THR A 70 -1.53 -7.60 3.46
CA THR A 70 -0.80 -8.81 3.07
C THR A 70 0.06 -9.30 4.23
N GLU A 71 0.57 -10.53 4.17
CA GLU A 71 1.44 -11.06 5.24
C GLU A 71 2.67 -10.17 5.51
N LYS A 72 3.18 -9.48 4.48
CA LYS A 72 4.37 -8.63 4.56
C LYS A 72 4.07 -7.13 4.61
N ASN A 73 2.83 -6.70 4.32
CA ASN A 73 2.45 -5.27 4.20
C ASN A 73 3.43 -4.45 3.33
N VAL A 74 3.82 -5.01 2.18
CA VAL A 74 4.68 -4.34 1.19
C VAL A 74 3.84 -3.92 0.00
N THR A 75 3.93 -2.65 -0.37
CA THR A 75 3.35 -2.09 -1.60
C THR A 75 4.44 -1.70 -2.59
N LEU A 76 4.10 -1.67 -3.88
CA LEU A 76 5.02 -1.25 -4.94
C LEU A 76 4.69 0.16 -5.41
N THR A 77 5.73 0.92 -5.74
CA THR A 77 5.60 2.22 -6.41
C THR A 77 6.55 2.35 -7.59
N SER A 78 6.05 3.01 -8.65
CA SER A 78 6.84 3.49 -9.77
C SER A 78 7.00 5.01 -9.83
N SER A 79 6.76 5.75 -8.74
CA SER A 79 7.16 7.15 -8.52
C SER A 79 8.39 7.29 -7.61
N THR A 80 9.26 8.28 -7.86
CA THR A 80 10.36 8.60 -6.94
C THR A 80 9.86 9.24 -5.65
N LYS A 81 8.65 9.81 -5.69
CA LYS A 81 7.96 10.45 -4.59
C LYS A 81 6.48 10.03 -4.63
N PRO A 82 6.14 8.80 -4.20
CA PRO A 82 4.77 8.32 -4.13
C PRO A 82 3.90 9.16 -3.17
N SER A 83 2.59 8.97 -3.31
CA SER A 83 1.60 9.40 -2.32
C SER A 83 1.09 8.23 -1.50
N PHE A 84 0.79 8.50 -0.24
CA PHE A 84 0.19 7.54 0.70
C PHE A 84 -1.22 7.98 1.05
N PHE A 85 -2.14 7.03 1.20
CA PHE A 85 -3.53 7.32 1.50
C PHE A 85 -3.94 6.71 2.84
N PHE A 86 -4.62 7.49 3.66
CA PHE A 86 -5.06 7.11 5.00
C PHE A 86 -6.50 7.54 5.24
N TYR A 87 -7.29 6.70 5.90
CA TYR A 87 -8.57 7.12 6.47
C TYR A 87 -8.33 7.59 7.89
N VAL A 88 -8.58 8.88 8.12
CA VAL A 88 -8.50 9.51 9.43
C VAL A 88 -9.93 9.63 9.99
N PRO A 89 -10.25 8.90 11.07
CA PRO A 89 -11.53 9.03 11.74
C PRO A 89 -11.54 10.27 12.66
N THR A 90 -12.72 10.68 13.11
CA THR A 90 -12.86 11.80 14.05
C THR A 90 -12.11 11.47 15.34
N SER A 91 -11.19 12.32 15.78
CA SER A 91 -10.36 12.01 16.94
C SER A 91 -10.07 13.24 17.79
N LYS A 92 -9.49 13.01 18.97
CA LYS A 92 -8.94 14.08 19.81
C LYS A 92 -7.59 14.59 19.30
N ALA A 93 -6.98 13.91 18.33
CA ALA A 93 -5.68 14.27 17.81
C ALA A 93 -5.75 15.62 17.10
N LYS A 94 -4.78 16.49 17.40
CA LYS A 94 -4.62 17.76 16.70
C LYS A 94 -3.70 17.65 15.51
N THR A 95 -2.73 16.76 15.60
CA THR A 95 -1.75 16.50 14.55
C THR A 95 -1.62 15.02 14.28
N ALA A 96 -1.19 14.72 13.06
CA ALA A 96 -0.71 13.42 12.65
C ALA A 96 0.74 13.54 12.18
N LYS A 97 1.48 12.44 12.28
CA LYS A 97 2.90 12.39 11.92
C LYS A 97 3.15 11.24 10.96
N PHE A 98 3.66 11.57 9.77
CA PHE A 98 4.21 10.62 8.82
C PHE A 98 5.73 10.54 9.00
N ILE A 99 6.27 9.33 9.03
CA ILE A 99 7.71 9.09 9.12
C ILE A 99 8.09 8.04 8.11
N LEU A 100 9.18 8.28 7.38
CA LEU A 100 9.77 7.35 6.40
C LEU A 100 11.19 6.99 6.83
N TRP A 101 11.51 5.70 6.78
CA TRP A 101 12.84 5.17 7.02
C TRP A 101 13.37 4.46 5.77
N ASP A 102 14.69 4.54 5.59
CA ASP A 102 15.39 3.71 4.62
C ASP A 102 15.65 2.27 5.13
N GLU A 103 16.27 1.45 4.30
CA GLU A 103 16.64 0.05 4.61
C GLU A 103 17.59 -0.07 5.80
N ASN A 104 18.37 0.98 6.09
CA ASN A 104 19.27 1.04 7.23
C ASN A 104 18.56 1.46 8.52
N ARG A 105 17.23 1.61 8.50
CA ARG A 105 16.40 2.12 9.60
C ARG A 105 16.74 3.56 9.98
N THR A 106 17.28 4.34 9.05
CA THR A 106 17.52 5.78 9.22
C THR A 106 16.26 6.54 8.84
N VAL A 107 15.80 7.46 9.69
CA VAL A 107 14.70 8.37 9.33
C VAL A 107 15.19 9.27 8.20
N ILE A 108 14.53 9.20 7.04
CA ILE A 108 14.86 10.03 5.88
C ILE A 108 13.82 11.11 5.60
N TYR A 109 12.64 11.00 6.22
CA TYR A 109 11.59 12.02 6.12
C TYR A 109 10.68 11.98 7.34
N THR A 110 10.21 13.16 7.75
CA THR A 110 9.19 13.33 8.78
C THR A 110 8.29 14.49 8.38
N HIS A 111 7.00 14.28 8.42
CA HIS A 111 6.01 15.29 8.07
C HIS A 111 4.90 15.33 9.11
N THR A 112 4.51 16.53 9.52
CA THR A 112 3.45 16.76 10.50
C THR A 112 2.28 17.43 9.81
N ILE A 113 1.09 16.85 9.98
CA ILE A 113 -0.15 17.26 9.33
C ILE A 113 -1.14 17.66 10.42
N ALA A 114 -1.80 18.81 10.29
CA ALA A 114 -2.90 19.14 11.18
C ALA A 114 -4.11 18.23 10.89
N VAL A 115 -4.78 17.68 11.91
CA VAL A 115 -5.96 16.82 11.75
C VAL A 115 -7.12 17.22 12.69
N GLU A 116 -6.94 18.31 13.44
CA GLU A 116 -7.93 18.80 14.41
C GLU A 116 -9.30 19.03 13.75
N ASN A 117 -10.35 18.40 14.29
CA ASN A 117 -11.73 18.46 13.79
C ASN A 117 -11.90 18.01 12.31
N ARG A 118 -10.99 17.18 11.79
CA ARG A 118 -11.07 16.64 10.43
C ARG A 118 -11.27 15.12 10.44
N SER A 119 -12.02 14.62 9.46
CA SER A 119 -12.29 13.19 9.25
C SER A 119 -12.50 12.92 7.76
N GLY A 120 -11.97 11.82 7.24
CA GLY A 120 -12.02 11.48 5.82
C GLY A 120 -10.78 10.76 5.33
N VAL A 121 -10.77 10.45 4.03
CA VAL A 121 -9.58 9.90 3.37
C VAL A 121 -8.66 11.06 3.00
N ILE A 122 -7.38 10.95 3.34
CA ILE A 122 -6.37 11.97 3.04
C ILE A 122 -5.24 11.39 2.19
N GLU A 123 -4.67 12.25 1.36
CA GLU A 123 -3.42 12.02 0.66
C GLU A 123 -2.25 12.63 1.44
N VAL A 124 -1.15 11.89 1.56
CA VAL A 124 0.14 12.36 2.08
C VAL A 124 1.18 12.16 0.97
N PRO A 125 1.45 13.19 0.15
CA PRO A 125 2.44 13.11 -0.91
C PRO A 125 3.87 13.21 -0.34
N LEU A 126 4.81 12.44 -0.90
CA LEU A 126 6.25 12.71 -0.69
C LEU A 126 6.75 13.88 -1.53
N GLU A 127 5.98 14.33 -2.52
CA GLU A 127 6.24 15.60 -3.20
C GLU A 127 5.96 16.76 -2.23
N ASN A 128 6.95 17.06 -1.40
CA ASN A 128 6.90 18.09 -0.37
C ASN A 128 8.23 18.85 -0.35
N PRO A 129 8.23 20.18 -0.18
CA PRO A 129 9.46 20.98 -0.09
C PRO A 129 10.45 20.50 0.98
N ASP A 130 9.96 19.89 2.06
CA ASP A 130 10.78 19.37 3.16
C ASP A 130 11.41 17.99 2.82
N PHE A 131 11.05 17.39 1.69
CA PHE A 131 11.63 16.15 1.16
C PHE A 131 12.36 16.39 -0.17
N ASP A 132 13.67 16.60 -0.06
CA ASP A 132 14.56 17.02 -1.16
C ASP A 132 15.27 15.86 -1.88
N ARG A 133 14.85 14.61 -1.64
CA ARG A 133 15.46 13.41 -2.19
C ARG A 133 14.44 12.49 -2.87
N ASP A 134 14.95 11.56 -3.66
CA ASP A 134 14.15 10.57 -4.38
C ASP A 134 14.29 9.17 -3.76
N LEU A 135 13.24 8.37 -3.87
CA LEU A 135 13.32 6.94 -3.61
C LEU A 135 14.07 6.24 -4.74
N ASN A 136 15.12 5.50 -4.36
CA ASN A 136 15.95 4.71 -5.27
C ASN A 136 15.28 3.39 -5.68
N VAL A 137 15.37 3.06 -6.97
CA VAL A 137 14.89 1.78 -7.54
C VAL A 137 15.57 0.60 -6.88
N GLY A 138 14.79 -0.43 -6.56
CA GLY A 138 15.20 -1.65 -5.88
C GLY A 138 15.04 -1.58 -4.36
N ASN A 139 15.08 -0.38 -3.78
CA ASN A 139 15.09 -0.22 -2.33
C ASN A 139 13.69 -0.29 -1.74
N SER A 140 13.63 -0.82 -0.52
CA SER A 140 12.44 -0.82 0.34
C SER A 140 12.52 0.24 1.44
N TYR A 141 11.40 0.89 1.71
CA TYR A 141 11.28 1.96 2.70
C TYR A 141 10.17 1.60 3.67
N ARG A 142 10.46 1.73 4.96
CA ARG A 142 9.45 1.57 5.99
C ARG A 142 8.77 2.90 6.21
N TRP A 143 7.45 2.89 6.43
CA TRP A 143 6.73 4.08 6.83
C TRP A 143 5.81 3.82 8.01
N SER A 144 5.46 4.90 8.71
CA SER A 144 4.40 4.91 9.71
C SER A 144 3.61 6.19 9.62
N PHE A 145 2.33 6.11 9.90
CA PHE A 145 1.46 7.25 10.08
C PHE A 145 0.76 7.15 11.44
N SER A 146 0.94 8.16 12.27
CA SER A 146 0.46 8.18 13.66
C SER A 146 -0.42 9.39 13.90
N LEU A 147 -1.60 9.19 14.50
CA LEU A 147 -2.39 10.27 15.08
C LEU A 147 -1.88 10.57 16.48
N ILE A 148 -1.55 11.84 16.75
CA ILE A 148 -0.97 12.28 18.02
C ILE A 148 -2.09 12.65 18.98
N CYS A 149 -2.44 11.69 19.84
CA CYS A 149 -3.53 11.76 20.80
C CYS A 149 -3.02 12.05 22.23
N SER A 150 -1.79 11.62 22.52
CA SER A 150 -1.07 11.86 23.76
C SER A 150 0.35 12.30 23.40
N ASP A 151 0.73 13.51 23.84
CA ASP A 151 2.10 14.01 23.70
C ASP A 151 3.03 13.37 24.73
N ASP A 152 2.48 12.91 25.87
CA ASP A 152 3.22 12.37 27.00
C ASP A 152 3.56 10.88 26.83
N ASP A 153 2.71 10.11 26.15
CA ASP A 153 2.95 8.69 25.87
C ASP A 153 2.75 8.34 24.38
N PRO A 154 3.84 8.24 23.60
CA PRO A 154 3.79 7.81 22.21
C PRO A 154 3.18 6.43 21.98
N ALA A 155 3.13 5.55 22.98
CA ALA A 155 2.52 4.23 22.87
C ALA A 155 0.98 4.30 22.81
N GLU A 156 0.38 5.39 23.27
CA GLU A 156 -1.07 5.63 23.22
C GLU A 156 -1.52 6.21 21.86
N ASN A 157 -0.57 6.61 21.00
CA ASN A 157 -0.86 7.16 19.69
C ASN A 157 -1.28 6.07 18.70
N ALA A 158 -2.45 6.25 18.09
CA ALA A 158 -2.94 5.35 17.07
C ALA A 158 -2.02 5.39 15.85
N THR A 159 -1.48 4.23 15.45
CA THR A 159 -0.42 4.16 14.43
C THR A 159 -0.68 3.03 13.44
N VAL A 160 -0.60 3.34 12.15
CA VAL A 160 -0.57 2.37 11.05
C VAL A 160 0.82 2.38 10.42
N ARG A 161 1.25 1.24 9.87
CA ARG A 161 2.61 1.04 9.36
C ARG A 161 2.59 0.16 8.12
N GLY A 162 3.61 0.30 7.30
CA GLY A 162 3.82 -0.56 6.14
C GLY A 162 5.19 -0.35 5.53
N TRP A 163 5.37 -0.99 4.38
CA TRP A 163 6.55 -0.88 3.55
C TRP A 163 6.15 -0.46 2.14
N VAL A 164 7.01 0.32 1.50
CA VAL A 164 6.92 0.61 0.07
C VAL A 164 8.23 0.23 -0.59
N GLN A 165 8.17 -0.48 -1.71
CA GLN A 165 9.34 -0.77 -2.54
C GLN A 165 9.25 0.01 -3.85
N ARG A 166 10.32 0.72 -4.16
CA ARG A 166 10.47 1.46 -5.41
C ARG A 166 10.93 0.49 -6.50
N ILE A 167 10.15 0.36 -7.56
CA ILE A 167 10.48 -0.52 -8.69
C ILE A 167 10.70 0.27 -9.98
N ASP A 168 11.39 -0.35 -10.93
CA ASP A 168 11.46 0.17 -12.30
C ASP A 168 10.25 -0.28 -13.11
N VAL A 169 9.76 0.59 -13.99
CA VAL A 169 8.65 0.27 -14.88
C VAL A 169 9.19 -0.56 -16.05
N LYS A 170 8.61 -1.75 -16.26
CA LYS A 170 9.00 -2.60 -17.39
C LYS A 170 8.79 -1.85 -18.72
N PRO A 171 9.67 -1.97 -19.72
CA PRO A 171 9.57 -1.23 -20.99
C PRO A 171 8.21 -1.38 -21.70
N ASP A 172 7.65 -2.59 -21.69
CA ASP A 172 6.34 -2.86 -22.31
C ASP A 172 5.20 -2.13 -21.58
N LEU A 173 5.28 -2.01 -20.25
CA LEU A 173 4.32 -1.26 -19.45
C LEU A 173 4.50 0.25 -19.66
N ALA A 174 5.73 0.75 -19.69
CA ALA A 174 6.02 2.15 -19.97
C ALA A 174 5.42 2.58 -21.32
N THR A 175 5.62 1.77 -22.36
CA THR A 175 5.04 2.02 -23.71
C THR A 175 3.51 2.06 -23.68
N GLN A 176 2.86 1.19 -22.90
CA GLN A 176 1.40 1.22 -22.74
C GLN A 176 0.93 2.48 -22.01
N LEU A 177 1.62 2.86 -20.92
CA LEU A 177 1.30 4.04 -20.12
C LEU A 177 1.44 5.33 -20.94
N ASP A 178 2.45 5.45 -21.79
CA ASP A 178 2.67 6.63 -22.64
C ASP A 178 1.51 6.91 -23.61
N ASN A 179 0.82 5.86 -24.06
CA ASN A 179 -0.30 5.95 -24.98
C ASN A 179 -1.67 5.90 -24.30
N ALA A 180 -1.72 5.60 -23.00
CA ALA A 180 -2.94 5.42 -22.25
C ALA A 180 -3.50 6.73 -21.70
N SER A 181 -4.82 6.87 -21.72
CA SER A 181 -5.51 7.94 -20.99
C SER A 181 -5.32 7.74 -19.47
N PRO A 182 -5.46 8.80 -18.63
CA PRO A 182 -5.40 8.65 -17.18
C PRO A 182 -6.32 7.57 -16.62
N ARG A 183 -7.52 7.39 -17.19
CA ARG A 183 -8.45 6.33 -16.76
C ARG A 183 -7.93 4.94 -17.10
N ASP A 184 -7.37 4.75 -18.30
CA ASP A 184 -6.83 3.45 -18.71
C ASP A 184 -5.58 3.07 -17.90
N ARG A 185 -4.82 4.06 -17.44
CA ARG A 185 -3.63 3.84 -16.59
C ARG A 185 -3.97 3.17 -15.26
N ILE A 186 -5.17 3.36 -14.70
CA ILE A 186 -5.60 2.70 -13.45
C ILE A 186 -5.42 1.18 -13.57
N ASN A 187 -5.98 0.58 -14.63
CA ASN A 187 -5.92 -0.86 -14.86
C ASN A 187 -4.52 -1.33 -15.22
N LEU A 188 -3.74 -0.53 -15.95
CA LEU A 188 -2.35 -0.86 -16.29
C LEU A 188 -1.48 -0.97 -15.03
N TYR A 189 -1.58 0.01 -14.12
CA TYR A 189 -0.87 -0.03 -12.84
C TYR A 189 -1.37 -1.17 -11.95
N ALA A 190 -2.69 -1.37 -11.86
CA ALA A 190 -3.28 -2.40 -11.01
C ALA A 190 -2.85 -3.80 -11.45
N ASN A 191 -2.89 -4.09 -12.76
CA ASN A 191 -2.44 -5.36 -13.33
C ASN A 191 -0.93 -5.59 -13.16
N ALA A 192 -0.16 -4.51 -13.04
CA ALA A 192 1.27 -4.58 -12.76
C ALA A 192 1.59 -4.67 -11.25
N GLY A 193 0.58 -4.62 -10.37
CA GLY A 193 0.76 -4.63 -8.91
C GLY A 193 1.29 -3.32 -8.32
N ILE A 194 1.24 -2.23 -9.09
CA ILE A 194 1.81 -0.93 -8.75
C ILE A 194 0.78 -0.13 -7.94
N TRP A 195 0.70 -0.42 -6.64
CA TRP A 195 -0.37 0.08 -5.77
C TRP A 195 -0.48 1.60 -5.69
N HIS A 196 0.65 2.28 -5.42
CA HIS A 196 0.64 3.71 -5.14
C HIS A 196 0.13 4.53 -6.32
N GLU A 197 0.51 4.16 -7.54
CA GLU A 197 0.05 4.79 -8.77
C GLU A 197 -1.40 4.45 -9.07
N THR A 198 -1.86 3.22 -8.82
CA THR A 198 -3.26 2.83 -8.98
C THR A 198 -4.17 3.69 -8.10
N ILE A 199 -3.92 3.72 -6.79
CA ILE A 199 -4.77 4.43 -5.84
C ILE A 199 -4.71 5.95 -6.06
N ALA A 200 -3.52 6.51 -6.31
CA ALA A 200 -3.36 7.94 -6.56
C ALA A 200 -4.08 8.39 -7.84
N THR A 201 -3.90 7.65 -8.94
CA THR A 201 -4.56 7.97 -10.22
C THR A 201 -6.08 7.98 -10.06
N LEU A 202 -6.63 6.99 -9.35
CA LEU A 202 -8.07 6.90 -9.11
C LEU A 202 -8.58 8.00 -8.18
N ALA A 203 -7.84 8.31 -7.12
CA ALA A 203 -8.17 9.39 -6.20
C ALA A 203 -8.20 10.75 -6.90
N HIS A 204 -7.18 11.09 -7.69
CA HIS A 204 -7.12 12.37 -8.42
C HIS A 204 -8.23 12.50 -9.48
N LEU A 205 -8.60 11.39 -10.11
CA LEU A 205 -9.75 11.38 -11.03
C LEU A 205 -11.08 11.62 -10.29
N LEU A 206 -11.26 11.02 -9.11
CA LEU A 206 -12.42 11.28 -8.25
C LEU A 206 -12.47 12.70 -7.71
N GLU A 207 -11.33 13.31 -7.39
CA GLU A 207 -11.28 14.73 -7.00
C GLU A 207 -11.70 15.66 -8.14
N THR A 208 -11.33 15.30 -9.37
CA THR A 208 -11.65 16.09 -10.57
C THR A 208 -13.11 15.92 -11.00
N ASP A 209 -13.67 14.71 -10.85
CA ASP A 209 -15.07 14.43 -11.18
C ASP A 209 -15.75 13.57 -10.08
N PRO A 210 -16.16 14.21 -8.96
CA PRO A 210 -16.70 13.48 -7.81
C PRO A 210 -18.05 12.81 -8.04
N GLN A 211 -18.74 13.10 -9.15
CA GLN A 211 -20.07 12.56 -9.47
C GLN A 211 -20.01 11.42 -10.49
N ASP A 212 -18.81 11.06 -10.97
CA ASP A 212 -18.64 9.91 -11.86
C ASP A 212 -18.86 8.61 -11.09
N SER A 213 -20.02 7.98 -11.31
CA SER A 213 -20.40 6.74 -10.66
C SER A 213 -19.53 5.54 -11.03
N ILE A 214 -18.85 5.58 -12.20
CA ILE A 214 -17.92 4.53 -12.61
C ILE A 214 -16.65 4.63 -11.77
N LEU A 215 -16.09 5.84 -11.60
CA LEU A 215 -14.91 6.06 -10.75
C LEU A 215 -15.20 5.72 -9.27
N GLN A 216 -16.40 6.06 -8.79
CA GLN A 216 -16.83 5.70 -7.43
C GLN A 216 -16.88 4.18 -7.24
N SER A 217 -17.49 3.46 -8.20
CA SER A 217 -17.52 1.99 -8.17
C SER A 217 -16.11 1.40 -8.22
N GLN A 218 -15.24 1.91 -9.09
CA GLN A 218 -13.85 1.45 -9.19
C GLN A 218 -13.07 1.66 -7.89
N TRP A 219 -13.34 2.74 -7.17
CA TRP A 219 -12.70 3.03 -5.88
C TRP A 219 -13.13 2.04 -4.81
N ILE A 220 -14.44 1.76 -4.73
CA ILE A 220 -14.98 0.73 -3.84
C ILE A 220 -14.41 -0.64 -4.19
N ASP A 221 -14.43 -1.03 -5.47
CA ASP A 221 -13.88 -2.30 -5.94
C ASP A 221 -12.38 -2.43 -5.62
N LEU A 222 -11.60 -1.38 -5.83
CA LEU A 222 -10.17 -1.38 -5.54
C LEU A 222 -9.90 -1.63 -4.05
N LEU A 223 -10.52 -0.86 -3.16
CA LEU A 223 -10.27 -0.96 -1.72
C LEU A 223 -10.79 -2.29 -1.15
N THR A 224 -11.96 -2.74 -1.58
CA THR A 224 -12.53 -4.03 -1.14
C THR A 224 -11.74 -5.22 -1.67
N SER A 225 -11.17 -5.14 -2.89
CA SER A 225 -10.33 -6.21 -3.45
C SER A 225 -9.10 -6.54 -2.59
N VAL A 226 -8.67 -5.59 -1.77
CA VAL A 226 -7.51 -5.75 -0.88
C VAL A 226 -7.89 -5.87 0.59
N GLY A 227 -9.17 -6.13 0.87
CA GLY A 227 -9.69 -6.46 2.20
C GLY A 227 -10.04 -5.25 3.07
N LEU A 228 -10.13 -4.04 2.51
CA LEU A 228 -10.58 -2.86 3.25
C LEU A 228 -12.12 -2.83 3.30
N ASN A 229 -12.67 -2.29 4.39
CA ASN A 229 -14.12 -2.20 4.60
C ASN A 229 -14.77 -1.30 3.52
N GLU A 230 -15.88 -1.76 2.95
CA GLU A 230 -16.71 -1.02 2.00
C GLU A 230 -17.16 0.35 2.56
N ASP A 231 -17.52 0.42 3.84
CA ASP A 231 -17.92 1.66 4.52
C ASP A 231 -16.80 2.73 4.52
N LEU A 232 -15.53 2.29 4.46
CA LEU A 232 -14.37 3.19 4.33
C LEU A 232 -14.25 3.70 2.90
N ALA A 233 -14.57 2.86 1.92
CA ALA A 233 -14.50 3.24 0.52
C ALA A 233 -15.55 4.29 0.13
N GLU A 234 -16.66 4.39 0.86
CA GLU A 234 -17.67 5.44 0.66
C GLU A 234 -17.25 6.81 1.26
N LYS A 235 -16.14 6.88 2.01
CA LYS A 235 -15.69 8.14 2.62
C LYS A 235 -15.07 9.06 1.57
N SER A 236 -15.39 10.35 1.69
CA SER A 236 -14.86 11.38 0.81
C SER A 236 -13.34 11.52 0.92
N LEU A 237 -12.71 11.77 -0.22
CA LEU A 237 -11.37 12.34 -0.29
C LEU A 237 -11.43 13.78 0.22
N VAL A 238 -10.56 14.11 1.17
CA VAL A 238 -10.52 15.43 1.80
C VAL A 238 -9.08 15.94 1.78
N SER A 239 -8.90 17.15 1.26
CA SER A 239 -7.62 17.84 1.38
C SER A 239 -7.47 18.42 2.78
N PHE A 240 -6.51 17.90 3.54
CA PHE A 240 -6.13 18.49 4.81
C PHE A 240 -5.04 19.52 4.51
N GLY A 241 -5.43 20.77 4.28
CA GLY A 241 -4.49 21.85 3.95
C GLY A 241 -3.26 21.88 4.88
N ASN A 242 -2.10 22.13 4.25
CA ASN A 242 -0.79 22.36 4.86
C ASN A 242 -0.79 23.52 5.86
#